data_AF-G5ADK4-F1
#
_entry.id   AF-G5ADK4-F1
#
_cell.length_a   1.000
_cell.length_b   1.000
_cell.length_c   1.000
_cell.angle_alpha   90.00
_cell.angle_beta   90.00
_cell.angle_gamma   90.00
#
_symmetry.space_group_name_H-M   'P 1'
#
loop_
_entity.id
_entity.type
_entity.pdbx_description
1 polymer ?
#
loop_
_entity_poly.entity_id
_entity_poly.type
_entity_poly.pdbx_seq_one_letter_code
_entity_poly.pdbx_strand_id
1 'polypeptide(L)'
;SAQQFVEVEGGTTFTLAPATAHRYSLSLRSGKLRVWLENCDTKKQWCTSDLALENYVNPSNVIPDAAASDYFFRTLLEKEVTSADEFPRTFKRIKGDVFRLEITMKFQVLMRSWVATY
;
A
#
# COMPACT_ATOMS: atom_id res chain seq x y z
N SER A 1 -2.41 -3.15 -27.61
CA SER A 1 -2.21 -2.54 -26.28
C SER A 1 -1.69 -3.58 -25.32
N ALA A 2 -0.46 -3.43 -24.81
CA ALA A 2 0.09 -4.36 -23.84
C ALA A 2 -0.70 -4.23 -22.54
N GLN A 3 -1.29 -5.33 -22.05
CA GLN A 3 -1.92 -5.36 -20.74
C GLN A 3 -0.83 -5.02 -19.71
N GLN A 4 -0.97 -3.88 -19.01
CA GLN A 4 -0.11 -3.58 -17.86
C GLN A 4 -0.40 -4.65 -16.80
N PHE A 5 0.56 -5.56 -16.67
CA PHE A 5 0.64 -6.55 -15.62
C PHE A 5 1.93 -6.27 -14.85
N VAL A 6 1.79 -5.89 -13.59
CA VAL A 6 2.90 -5.66 -12.67
C VAL A 6 2.62 -6.47 -11.44
N GLU A 7 3.54 -7.35 -11.05
CA GLU A 7 3.47 -8.09 -9.80
C GLU A 7 4.77 -7.89 -9.05
N VAL A 8 4.65 -7.62 -7.76
CA VAL A 8 5.79 -7.34 -6.89
C VAL A 8 5.55 -8.00 -5.54
N GLU A 9 6.55 -8.74 -5.09
CA GLU A 9 6.59 -9.33 -3.77
C GLU A 9 7.65 -8.63 -2.90
N GLY A 10 7.43 -8.63 -1.59
CA GLY A 10 8.41 -8.08 -0.65
C GLY A 10 8.10 -8.39 0.80
N GLY A 11 8.96 -7.89 1.69
CA GLY A 11 8.77 -7.90 3.13
C GLY A 11 8.58 -6.49 3.67
N THR A 12 7.72 -6.30 4.66
CA THR A 12 7.47 -5.02 5.32
C THR A 12 7.23 -5.22 6.82
N THR A 13 7.50 -4.19 7.61
CA THR A 13 7.03 -4.06 8.99
C THR A 13 6.08 -2.87 9.10
N PHE A 14 5.10 -2.95 10.00
CA PHE A 14 4.14 -1.85 10.24
C PHE A 14 4.35 -1.16 11.59
N THR A 15 5.23 -1.68 12.44
CA THR A 15 5.50 -1.17 13.78
C THR A 15 7.01 -1.05 14.00
N LEU A 16 7.39 -0.17 14.93
CA LEU A 16 8.76 -0.14 15.46
C LEU A 16 9.08 -1.43 16.22
N ALA A 17 10.36 -1.69 16.41
CA ALA A 17 10.83 -2.89 17.09
C ALA A 17 10.24 -3.03 18.52
N PRO A 18 9.84 -4.25 18.95
CA PRO A 18 9.88 -5.50 18.21
C PRO A 18 8.78 -5.53 17.14
N ALA A 19 9.21 -5.64 15.88
CA ALA A 19 8.35 -5.44 14.73
C ALA A 19 7.93 -6.79 14.18
N THR A 20 6.62 -6.97 13.95
CA THR A 20 6.12 -8.16 13.28
C THR A 20 6.39 -8.04 11.78
N ALA A 21 7.18 -8.97 11.26
CA ALA A 21 7.46 -9.05 9.83
C ALA A 21 6.21 -9.53 9.07
N HIS A 22 5.96 -8.91 7.93
CA HIS A 22 4.91 -9.30 7.01
C HIS A 22 5.49 -9.49 5.61
N ARG A 23 5.00 -10.49 4.88
CA ARG A 23 5.24 -10.63 3.44
C ARG A 23 4.05 -10.03 2.71
N TYR A 24 4.30 -9.38 1.58
CA TYR A 24 3.24 -8.86 0.74
C TYR A 24 3.45 -9.23 -0.73
N SER A 25 2.35 -9.25 -1.48
CA SER A 25 2.34 -9.22 -2.94
C SER A 25 1.37 -8.13 -3.38
N LEU A 26 1.83 -7.26 -4.28
CA LEU A 26 1.03 -6.25 -4.97
C LEU A 26 0.96 -6.66 -6.44
N SER A 27 -0.27 -6.81 -6.95
CA SER A 27 -0.49 -7.07 -8.38
C SER A 27 -1.39 -6.00 -8.98
N LEU A 28 -0.98 -5.44 -10.11
CA LEU A 28 -1.75 -4.52 -10.92
C LEU A 28 -2.03 -5.20 -12.26
N ARG A 29 -3.29 -5.55 -12.51
CA ARG A 29 -3.71 -6.20 -13.75
C ARG A 29 -4.88 -5.44 -14.36
N SER A 30 -4.70 -4.95 -15.59
CA SER A 30 -5.73 -4.17 -16.29
C SER A 30 -6.22 -2.96 -15.48
N GLY A 31 -5.31 -2.29 -14.76
CA GLY A 31 -5.62 -1.14 -13.91
C GLY A 31 -6.28 -1.48 -12.56
N LYS A 32 -6.50 -2.77 -12.27
CA LYS A 32 -7.03 -3.21 -10.98
C LYS A 32 -5.90 -3.67 -10.06
N LEU A 33 -5.86 -3.10 -8.86
CA LEU A 33 -4.88 -3.41 -7.84
C LEU A 33 -5.40 -4.55 -6.97
N ARG A 34 -4.54 -5.51 -6.64
CA ARG A 34 -4.81 -6.54 -5.65
C ARG A 34 -3.64 -6.62 -4.68
N VAL A 35 -3.99 -6.61 -3.39
CA VAL A 35 -3.03 -6.66 -2.29
C VAL A 35 -3.18 -7.99 -1.58
N TRP A 36 -2.08 -8.69 -1.42
CA TRP A 36 -1.96 -9.86 -0.55
C TRP A 36 -0.94 -9.57 0.55
N LEU A 37 -1.24 -9.99 1.77
CA LEU A 37 -0.42 -9.78 2.95
C LEU A 37 -0.43 -11.04 3.82
N GLU A 38 0.74 -11.45 4.30
CA GLU A 38 0.93 -12.52 5.26
C GLU A 38 1.67 -12.00 6.48
N ASN A 39 1.19 -12.33 7.66
CA ASN A 39 1.93 -12.17 8.90
C ASN A 39 2.90 -13.35 9.09
N CYS A 40 4.21 -13.08 9.14
CA CYS A 40 5.22 -14.14 9.14
C CYS A 40 5.21 -15.01 10.40
N ASP A 41 4.78 -14.45 11.54
CA ASP A 41 4.77 -15.12 12.85
C ASP A 41 3.56 -16.05 12.98
N THR A 42 2.36 -15.55 12.66
CA THR A 42 1.09 -16.26 12.84
C THR A 42 0.63 -17.03 11.61
N LYS A 43 1.27 -16.81 10.45
CA LYS A 43 0.86 -17.33 9.13
C LYS A 43 -0.55 -16.93 8.69
N LYS A 44 -1.16 -15.93 9.35
CA LYS A 44 -2.44 -15.38 8.89
C LYS A 44 -2.22 -14.60 7.60
N GLN A 45 -3.13 -14.81 6.65
CA GLN A 45 -3.09 -14.21 5.33
C GLN A 45 -4.36 -13.40 5.07
N TRP A 46 -4.19 -12.30 4.35
CA TRP A 46 -5.27 -11.42 3.90
C TRP A 46 -5.06 -11.10 2.43
N CYS A 47 -6.15 -11.07 1.68
CA CYS A 47 -6.13 -10.74 0.27
C CYS A 47 -7.35 -9.89 -0.05
N THR A 48 -7.12 -8.79 -0.76
CA THR A 48 -8.23 -8.01 -1.32
C THR A 48 -8.78 -8.73 -2.55
N SER A 49 -10.02 -8.39 -2.91
CA SER A 49 -10.47 -8.55 -4.30
C SER A 49 -9.70 -7.59 -5.22
N ASP A 50 -9.94 -7.71 -6.53
CA ASP A 50 -9.44 -6.75 -7.51
C ASP A 50 -10.09 -5.38 -7.27
N LEU A 51 -9.30 -4.42 -6.80
CA LEU A 51 -9.70 -3.05 -6.53
C LEU A 51 -9.59 -2.22 -7.81
N ALA A 52 -10.70 -1.65 -8.27
CA ALA A 52 -10.65 -0.63 -9.33
C ALA A 52 -10.09 0.69 -8.78
N LEU A 53 -9.57 1.55 -9.66
CA LEU A 53 -8.91 2.82 -9.32
C LEU A 53 -9.69 3.64 -8.28
N GLU A 54 -10.99 3.80 -8.48
CA GLU A 54 -11.91 4.52 -7.59
C GLU A 54 -12.02 3.98 -6.15
N ASN A 55 -11.57 2.74 -5.90
CA ASN A 55 -11.60 2.14 -4.56
C ASN A 55 -10.37 2.49 -3.72
N TYR A 56 -9.29 2.99 -4.35
CA TYR A 56 -8.06 3.40 -3.65
C TYR A 56 -7.61 4.83 -4.04
N VAL A 57 -8.22 5.44 -5.05
CA VAL A 57 -8.07 6.84 -5.43
C VAL A 57 -9.38 7.56 -5.18
N ASN A 58 -9.31 8.68 -4.47
CA ASN A 58 -10.41 9.57 -4.13
C ASN A 58 -9.96 11.03 -4.38
N PRO A 59 -10.88 12.01 -4.27
CA PRO A 59 -10.53 13.41 -4.55
C PRO A 59 -9.43 14.00 -3.66
N SER A 60 -9.13 13.43 -2.49
CA SER A 60 -8.06 13.94 -1.62
C SER A 60 -6.67 13.40 -1.96
N ASN A 61 -6.57 12.36 -2.81
CA ASN A 61 -5.31 11.73 -3.18
C ASN A 61 -5.11 11.58 -4.70
N VAL A 62 -6.01 12.16 -5.51
CA VAL A 62 -5.91 12.14 -6.98
C VAL A 62 -4.76 13.01 -7.47
N ILE A 63 -3.88 12.41 -8.26
CA ILE A 63 -2.81 13.07 -8.99
C ILE A 63 -3.29 13.26 -10.45
N PRO A 64 -3.33 14.50 -10.98
CA PRO A 64 -3.69 14.75 -12.37
C PRO A 64 -2.80 13.94 -13.32
N ASP A 65 -3.41 13.35 -14.35
CA ASP A 65 -2.74 12.53 -15.38
C ASP A 65 -2.01 11.27 -14.89
N ALA A 66 -2.17 10.90 -13.62
CA ALA A 66 -1.57 9.68 -13.07
C ALA A 66 -2.33 8.42 -13.50
N ALA A 67 -1.59 7.43 -13.99
CA ALA A 67 -2.07 6.09 -14.24
C ALA A 67 -2.13 5.26 -12.94
N ALA A 68 -2.86 4.15 -12.96
CA ALA A 68 -2.93 3.22 -11.83
C ALA A 68 -1.53 2.71 -11.39
N SER A 69 -0.58 2.62 -12.32
CA SER A 69 0.82 2.26 -12.05
C SER A 69 1.58 3.31 -11.24
N ASP A 70 1.16 4.57 -11.28
CA ASP A 70 1.82 5.65 -10.53
C ASP A 70 1.43 5.62 -9.04
N TYR A 71 0.33 4.94 -8.71
CA TYR A 71 -0.10 4.64 -7.34
C TYR A 71 0.54 3.35 -6.79
N PHE A 72 1.54 2.78 -7.46
CA PHE A 72 2.10 1.49 -7.06
C PHE A 72 3.04 1.62 -5.85
N PHE A 73 2.58 1.12 -4.69
CA PHE A 73 3.14 1.38 -3.36
C PHE A 73 4.46 0.64 -3.01
N ARG A 74 5.15 0.04 -3.98
CA ARG A 74 6.31 -0.84 -3.74
C ARG A 74 7.40 -0.19 -2.89
N THR A 75 7.85 0.99 -3.28
CA THR A 75 9.00 1.67 -2.67
C THR A 75 8.77 2.03 -1.21
N LEU A 76 7.51 2.18 -0.80
CA LEU A 76 7.15 2.49 0.59
C LEU A 76 7.15 1.24 1.47
N LEU A 77 6.69 0.11 0.93
CA LEU A 77 6.65 -1.14 1.68
C LEU A 77 8.04 -1.75 1.89
N GLU A 78 8.97 -1.55 0.94
CA GLU A 78 10.37 -2.01 1.07
C GLU A 78 11.18 -1.21 2.10
N LYS A 79 10.81 0.05 2.39
CA LYS A 79 11.52 0.86 3.38
C LYS A 79 11.30 0.27 4.78
N GLU A 80 12.29 0.30 5.67
CA GLU A 80 12.09 -0.05 7.08
C GLU A 80 11.45 1.11 7.85
N VAL A 81 10.58 0.81 8.83
CA VAL A 81 10.06 1.84 9.75
C VAL A 81 11.18 2.20 10.73
N THR A 82 11.88 3.31 10.49
CA THR A 82 12.98 3.76 11.36
C THR A 82 12.55 4.79 12.41
N SER A 83 11.45 5.51 12.17
CA SER A 83 10.83 6.44 13.13
C SER A 83 9.32 6.54 12.92
N ALA A 84 8.58 6.93 13.96
CA ALA A 84 7.12 7.06 13.90
C ALA A 84 6.64 8.20 12.97
N ASP A 85 7.51 9.18 12.68
CA ASP A 85 7.21 10.32 11.81
C ASP A 85 7.49 10.04 10.32
N GLU A 86 8.15 8.92 10.00
CA GLU A 86 8.46 8.52 8.63
C GLU A 86 7.30 7.69 8.05
N PHE A 87 6.48 8.33 7.21
CA PHE A 87 5.42 7.69 6.39
C PHE A 87 4.54 6.71 7.19
N PRO A 88 3.58 7.20 7.99
CA PRO A 88 2.76 6.32 8.83
C PRO A 88 2.00 5.32 7.97
N ARG A 89 2.37 4.05 8.09
CA ARG A 89 1.65 2.90 7.56
C ARG A 89 1.05 2.13 8.74
N THR A 90 -0.28 2.10 8.80
CA THR A 90 -1.03 1.48 9.89
C THR A 90 -1.87 0.34 9.35
N PHE A 91 -1.60 -0.87 9.82
CA PHE A 91 -2.46 -2.01 9.58
C PHE A 91 -3.31 -2.26 10.84
N LYS A 92 -4.61 -1.99 10.75
CA LYS A 92 -5.54 -2.10 11.89
C LYS A 92 -6.74 -2.95 11.53
N ARG A 93 -7.13 -3.82 12.45
CA ARG A 93 -8.40 -4.54 12.36
C ARG A 93 -9.52 -3.57 12.75
N ILE A 94 -10.49 -3.32 11.86
CA ILE A 94 -11.64 -2.46 12.18
C ILE A 94 -12.67 -3.27 12.97
N LYS A 95 -13.14 -4.39 12.41
CA LYS A 95 -14.18 -5.24 13.03
C LYS A 95 -14.25 -6.60 12.32
N GLY A 96 -14.37 -7.69 13.08
CA GLY A 96 -14.40 -9.04 12.49
C GLY A 96 -13.19 -9.24 11.58
N ASP A 97 -13.34 -9.85 10.42
CA ASP A 97 -12.23 -10.03 9.47
C ASP A 97 -12.05 -8.87 8.48
N VAL A 98 -12.52 -7.68 8.85
CA VAL A 98 -12.29 -6.44 8.10
C VAL A 98 -11.04 -5.75 8.64
N PHE A 99 -10.06 -5.57 7.74
CA PHE A 99 -8.80 -4.92 8.02
C PHE A 99 -8.70 -3.63 7.21
N ARG A 100 -8.11 -2.61 7.83
CA ARG A 100 -7.73 -1.37 7.17
C ARG A 100 -6.21 -1.32 7.10
N LEU A 101 -5.71 -1.24 5.88
CA LEU A 101 -4.35 -0.86 5.62
C LEU A 101 -4.38 0.63 5.28
N GLU A 102 -3.84 1.45 6.15
CA GLU A 102 -3.61 2.85 5.88
C GLU A 102 -2.13 3.05 5.53
N ILE A 103 -1.83 3.77 4.45
CA ILE A 103 -0.46 4.10 4.06
C ILE A 103 -0.42 5.60 3.79
N THR A 104 0.35 6.35 4.57
CA THR A 104 0.50 7.79 4.33
C THR A 104 1.70 8.04 3.43
N MET A 105 1.45 8.69 2.30
CA MET A 105 2.47 9.04 1.32
C MET A 105 2.75 10.54 1.35
N LYS A 106 4.03 10.90 1.29
CA LYS A 106 4.47 12.23 0.84
C LYS A 106 5.06 12.06 -0.55
N PHE A 107 4.35 12.50 -1.57
CA PHE A 107 4.90 12.65 -2.91
C PHE A 107 5.31 14.11 -3.12
N GLN A 108 6.47 14.32 -3.73
CA GLN A 108 6.86 15.65 -4.21
C GLN A 108 6.39 15.79 -5.65
N VAL A 109 5.31 16.53 -5.83
CA VAL A 109 4.81 16.92 -7.16
C VAL A 109 5.14 18.42 -7.32
N LEU A 110 5.96 18.75 -8.32
CA LEU A 110 6.33 20.14 -8.68
C LEU A 110 6.83 21.02 -7.51
N MET A 111 7.72 20.51 -6.63
CA MET A 111 8.25 21.26 -5.48
C MET A 111 7.18 21.75 -4.47
N ARG A 112 6.04 21.06 -4.36
CA ARG A 112 5.09 21.25 -3.26
C ARG A 112 4.83 19.93 -2.54
N SER A 113 4.94 19.96 -1.21
CA SER A 113 4.72 18.81 -0.35
C SER A 113 3.22 18.54 -0.22
N TRP A 114 2.74 17.40 -0.72
CA TRP A 114 1.38 16.92 -0.47
C TRP A 114 1.42 15.72 0.47
N VAL A 115 0.54 15.71 1.48
CA VAL A 115 0.34 14.59 2.40
C VAL A 115 -0.97 13.92 1.99
N ALA A 116 -0.90 12.66 1.55
CA ALA A 116 -2.08 11.87 1.26
C ALA A 116 -2.17 10.69 2.23
N THR A 117 -3.33 10.53 2.85
CA THR A 117 -3.67 9.44 3.76
C THR A 117 -4.53 8.43 3.00
N TYR A 118 -3.99 7.24 2.76
CA TYR A 118 -4.70 6.09 2.19
C TYR A 118 -5.14 5.19 3.34
#